data_AF-A0A960I1P0-F1
#
_entry.id   AF-A0A960I1P0-F1
#
_cell.length_a   1.000
_cell.length_b   1.000
_cell.length_c   1.000
_cell.angle_alpha   90.00
_cell.angle_beta   90.00
_cell.angle_gamma   90.00
#
_symmetry.space_group_name_H-M   'P 1'
#
loop_
_entity.id
_entity.type
_entity.pdbx_description
1 polymer ?
#
loop_
_entity_poly.entity_id
_entity_poly.type
_entity_poly.pdbx_seq_one_letter_code
_entity_poly.pdbx_strand_id
1 'polypeptide(L)' 'MDADELRSLQGPLKAQYRDVPLSALVTLRADGRLGAGLTCNVETGQALVTAGLHPATGGTGMAVCSGDMLLE' A
#
# COMPACT_ATOMS: atom_id res chain seq x y z
N MET A 1 -8.13 20.37 -8.81
CA MET A 1 -7.12 19.79 -9.70
C MET A 1 -7.82 19.33 -10.95
N ASP A 2 -7.59 20.02 -12.06
CA ASP A 2 -8.03 19.62 -13.38
C ASP A 2 -6.95 18.82 -14.15
N ALA A 3 -7.25 18.43 -15.38
CA ALA A 3 -6.35 17.62 -16.18
C ALA A 3 -5.06 18.36 -16.59
N ASP A 4 -5.11 19.68 -16.77
CA ASP A 4 -3.97 20.48 -17.22
C ASP A 4 -3.05 20.82 -16.05
N GLU A 5 -3.62 21.08 -14.87
CA GLU A 5 -2.90 21.17 -13.60
C GLU A 5 -2.14 19.87 -13.32
N LEU A 6 -2.80 18.70 -13.48
CA LEU A 6 -2.16 17.40 -13.28
C LEU A 6 -1.04 17.13 -14.29
N ARG A 7 -1.25 17.44 -15.57
CA ARG A 7 -0.20 17.29 -16.61
C ARG A 7 1.01 18.16 -16.33
N SER A 8 0.79 19.39 -15.85
CA SER A 8 1.85 20.32 -15.49
C SER A 8 2.67 19.78 -14.32
N LEU A 9 2.03 19.24 -13.28
CA LEU A 9 2.71 18.59 -12.16
C LEU A 9 3.51 17.35 -12.58
N GLN A 10 2.99 16.55 -13.51
CA GLN A 10 3.65 15.31 -13.96
C GLN A 10 4.75 15.54 -15.00
N GLY A 11 4.76 16.67 -15.71
CA GLY A 11 5.69 16.95 -16.80
C GLY A 11 7.17 16.74 -16.42
N PRO A 12 7.66 17.35 -15.32
CA PRO A 12 9.03 17.18 -14.85
C PRO A 12 9.39 15.73 -14.52
N LEU A 13 8.50 15.01 -13.83
CA LEU A 13 8.70 13.60 -13.48
C LEU A 13 8.80 12.71 -14.72
N LYS A 14 7.91 12.94 -15.70
CA LYS A 14 7.92 12.19 -16.97
C LYS A 14 9.16 12.44 -17.81
N ALA A 15 9.74 13.64 -17.76
CA ALA A 15 11.01 13.94 -18.40
C ALA A 15 12.16 13.21 -17.69
N GLN A 16 12.22 13.31 -16.36
CA GLN A 16 13.23 12.64 -15.55
C GLN A 16 13.20 11.12 -15.75
N TYR A 17 12.03 10.49 -15.78
CA TYR A 17 11.91 9.05 -15.97
C TYR A 17 12.26 8.60 -17.40
N ARG A 18 12.17 9.48 -18.40
CA ARG A 18 12.64 9.19 -19.76
C ARG A 18 14.17 9.24 -19.83
N ASP A 19 14.78 10.22 -19.20
CA ASP A 19 16.23 10.42 -19.22
C ASP A 19 16.96 9.43 -18.29
N VAL A 20 16.37 9.15 -17.12
CA VAL A 20 16.90 8.27 -16.08
C VAL A 20 15.81 7.28 -15.63
N PRO A 21 15.55 6.20 -16.39
CA PRO A 21 14.47 5.26 -16.09
C PRO A 21 14.52 4.62 -14.71
N LEU A 22 15.73 4.41 -14.17
CA LEU A 22 15.91 3.83 -12.84
C LEU A 22 15.39 4.73 -11.72
N SER A 23 15.27 6.04 -11.94
CA SER A 23 14.70 6.94 -10.92
C SER A 23 13.19 6.78 -10.76
N ALA A 24 12.52 6.06 -11.67
CA ALA A 24 11.10 5.72 -11.56
C ALA A 24 10.85 4.47 -10.69
N LEU A 25 11.89 3.73 -10.32
CA LEU A 25 11.76 2.52 -9.52
C LEU A 25 11.66 2.86 -8.04
N VAL A 26 10.53 2.50 -7.43
CA VAL A 26 10.31 2.60 -5.98
C VAL A 26 10.09 1.20 -5.44
N THR A 27 10.89 0.81 -4.44
CA THR A 27 10.69 -0.46 -3.74
C THR A 27 9.80 -0.22 -2.53
N LEU A 28 8.60 -0.79 -2.55
CA LEU A 28 7.74 -0.85 -1.38
C LEU A 28 8.11 -2.08 -0.56
N ARG A 29 8.24 -1.90 0.74
CA ARG A 29 8.55 -2.97 1.70
C ARG A 29 7.56 -2.90 2.86
N ALA A 30 7.06 -4.05 3.25
CA ALA A 30 6.31 -4.24 4.48
C ALA A 30 6.89 -5.45 5.19
N ASP A 31 7.08 -5.33 6.49
CA ASP A 31 7.51 -6.42 7.36
C ASP A 31 6.34 -6.77 8.28
N GLY A 32 6.26 -8.04 8.67
CA GLY A 32 5.21 -8.47 9.59
C GLY A 32 5.60 -9.62 10.48
N ARG A 33 4.88 -9.72 11.60
CA ARG A 33 5.06 -10.77 12.61
C ARG A 33 3.74 -11.49 12.84
N LEU A 34 3.79 -12.82 12.75
CA LEU A 34 2.64 -13.67 13.08
C LEU A 34 2.27 -13.53 14.56
N GLY A 35 0.99 -13.25 14.79
CA GLY A 35 0.35 -13.24 16.10
C GLY A 35 -0.51 -14.48 16.33
N ALA A 36 -1.23 -14.49 17.45
CA ALA A 36 -2.21 -15.54 17.74
C ALA A 36 -3.42 -15.44 16.78
N GLY A 37 -4.10 -16.57 16.53
CA GLY A 37 -5.36 -16.59 15.78
C GLY A 37 -5.21 -16.28 14.28
N LEU A 38 -4.08 -16.64 13.65
CA LEU A 38 -3.80 -16.40 12.22
C LEU A 38 -3.83 -14.91 11.85
N THR A 39 -3.30 -14.06 12.72
CA THR A 39 -3.14 -12.63 12.49
C THR A 39 -1.68 -12.26 12.20
N CYS A 40 -1.45 -11.14 11.54
CA CYS A 40 -0.12 -10.59 11.27
C CYS A 40 -0.11 -9.09 11.54
N ASN A 41 0.83 -8.61 12.35
CA ASN A 41 1.05 -7.18 12.49
C ASN A 41 1.90 -6.69 11.33
N VAL A 42 1.39 -5.76 10.53
CA VAL A 42 2.09 -5.20 9.37
C VAL A 42 2.47 -3.76 9.67
N GLU A 43 3.76 -3.45 9.58
CA GLU A 43 4.24 -2.07 9.64
C GLU A 43 4.03 -1.40 8.29
N THR A 44 3.17 -0.37 8.25
CA THR A 44 2.96 0.47 7.08
C THR A 44 3.51 1.87 7.34
N GLY A 45 3.73 2.64 6.29
CA GLY A 45 4.24 4.02 6.41
C GLY A 45 3.29 4.99 7.13
N GLN A 46 2.04 4.60 7.43
CA GLN A 46 1.08 5.42 8.15
C GLN A 46 0.73 4.91 9.55
N ALA A 47 0.80 3.59 9.81
CA ALA A 47 0.62 2.99 11.15
C ALA A 47 0.91 1.48 11.16
N LEU A 48 0.95 0.88 12.37
CA LEU A 48 1.00 -0.57 12.58
C LEU A 48 -0.44 -1.12 12.54
N VAL A 49 -0.74 -1.95 11.54
CA VAL A 49 -2.09 -2.50 11.30
C VAL A 49 -2.12 -3.99 11.64
N THR A 50 -3.16 -4.44 12.34
CA THR A 50 -3.38 -5.88 12.58
C THR A 50 -4.14 -6.49 11.41
N ALA A 51 -3.42 -7.25 10.58
CA ALA A 51 -3.95 -7.99 9.45
C ALA A 51 -4.53 -9.34 9.90
N GLY A 52 -5.63 -9.78 9.27
CA GLY A 52 -6.18 -11.11 9.51
C GLY A 52 -6.97 -11.65 8.33
N LEU A 53 -7.47 -12.88 8.49
CA LEU A 53 -8.30 -13.52 7.48
C LEU A 53 -9.65 -12.81 7.35
N HIS A 54 -10.16 -12.79 6.12
CA HIS A 54 -11.53 -12.36 5.84
C HIS A 54 -12.54 -13.39 6.42
N PRO A 55 -13.75 -12.98 6.86
CA PRO A 55 -14.75 -13.93 7.35
C PRO A 55 -15.09 -15.07 6.37
N ALA A 56 -15.13 -14.77 5.06
CA ALA A 56 -15.34 -15.77 4.01
C ALA A 56 -14.21 -16.82 3.91
N THR A 57 -13.06 -16.60 4.54
CA THR A 57 -11.93 -17.54 4.60
C THR A 57 -11.65 -18.03 6.03
N GLY A 58 -12.59 -17.84 6.96
CA GLY A 58 -12.51 -18.34 8.32
C GLY A 58 -11.97 -17.35 9.36
N GLY A 59 -11.87 -16.07 9.01
CA GLY A 59 -11.51 -15.01 9.96
C GLY A 59 -12.66 -14.55 10.86
N THR A 60 -12.31 -13.84 11.94
CA THR A 60 -13.30 -13.31 12.90
C THR A 60 -13.94 -11.99 12.47
N GLY A 61 -13.38 -11.32 11.44
CA GLY A 61 -13.80 -9.98 11.01
C GLY A 61 -13.34 -8.83 11.93
N MET A 62 -12.56 -9.12 12.98
CA MET A 62 -12.02 -8.10 13.89
C MET A 62 -10.68 -7.51 13.42
N ALA A 63 -9.98 -8.20 12.52
CA ALA A 63 -8.70 -7.78 11.97
C ALA A 63 -8.90 -7.37 10.50
N VAL A 64 -8.09 -6.41 10.06
CA VAL A 64 -8.20 -5.79 8.73
C VAL A 64 -7.77 -6.81 7.68
N CYS A 65 -8.61 -7.05 6.67
CA CYS A 65 -8.23 -7.90 5.54
C CYS A 65 -7.56 -7.08 4.42
N SER A 66 -7.02 -7.74 3.39
CA SER A 66 -6.40 -7.05 2.25
C SER A 66 -7.37 -6.14 1.47
N GLY A 67 -8.68 -6.42 1.52
CA GLY A 67 -9.72 -5.57 0.94
C GLY A 67 -9.91 -4.29 1.75
N ASP A 68 -10.04 -4.42 3.06
CA ASP A 68 -10.18 -3.28 3.98
C ASP A 68 -8.94 -2.36 3.88
N MET A 69 -7.73 -2.93 3.84
CA MET A 69 -6.48 -2.17 3.67
C MET A 69 -6.37 -1.41 2.33
N LEU A 70 -7.11 -1.83 1.30
CA LEU A 70 -7.08 -1.18 -0.01
C LEU A 70 -8.15 -0.08 -0.12
N LEU A 71 -9.28 -0.26 0.57
CA LEU A 71 -10.46 0.59 0.45
C LEU A 71 -10.52 1.69 1.52
N GLU A 72 -9.80 1.53 2.64
CA GLU A 72 -9.64 2.51 3.70
C GLU A 72 -8.26 3.19 3.65
#